data_AF-A0A831LL20-F1
#
_entry.id   AF-A0A831LL20-F1
#
_cell.length_a   1.000
_cell.length_b   1.000
_cell.length_c   1.000
_cell.angle_alpha   90.00
_cell.angle_beta   90.00
_cell.angle_gamma   90.00
#
_symmetry.space_group_name_H-M   'P 1'
#
loop_
_entity.id
_entity.type
_entity.pdbx_description
1 polymer ?
#
loop_
_entity_poly.entity_id
_entity_poly.type
_entity_poly.pdbx_seq_one_letter_code
_entity_poly.pdbx_strand_id
1 'polypeptide(L)'
;MSADNYYLKEHIKRHINFYTSPEVIDRGKKLYETDKVFFDEYIEKTDSWKFTVKGSQKYQVLIKGVNNKDIQTSCTCPFDWGSICKHTVAALLFVTDNLGEQYALQYQKQPPAILPVSNRTGEKFGYEIPDYQHIDIDFIKRNTSPRALNQLMYYSNFKLYNSVEITNETISFISGVADANVTFYKEDGKVFITSPRAATSSKLTPDEAHCLKVIANSPMPHILDEIFSGRILAKEKEKLARFGLPEDTSFNEYFTYIFTEQDGLMFFPSKKGVGLLPVIEDSNNPIIHLLEELNNDDLFLTELPGKKEKRELGFVLKKGFRFYSSYEGGYVDYYEDEGNERYEIVAIVGKTRKNDPLQLSTHIKEYDEGMDDRFIIDKTDNSKKLLRLIDEIDDNFGSDFQLMKKAFGYLQNEKFVYGLAAGADKIRKKDLMDITLSPEPADIVFEVSKKKEFLSLDLKIKLGDELKKRKVFHSKPQDNYIFTSGTTYHFARSEKVAQMIAEFPEQVKMV
;
A
#
# COMPACT_ATOMS: atom_id res chain seq x y z
N MET A 1 -48.81 9.94 -11.73
CA MET A 1 -47.91 10.65 -10.80
C MET A 1 -48.74 11.57 -9.92
N SER A 2 -48.61 11.49 -8.60
CA SER A 2 -49.30 12.40 -7.67
C SER A 2 -48.75 13.83 -7.82
N ALA A 3 -49.55 14.84 -7.50
CA ALA A 3 -49.13 16.25 -7.52
C ALA A 3 -47.88 16.48 -6.63
N ASP A 4 -47.79 15.77 -5.51
CA ASP A 4 -46.66 15.86 -4.57
C ASP A 4 -45.33 15.39 -5.18
N ASN A 5 -45.35 14.32 -5.99
CA ASN A 5 -44.14 13.82 -6.65
C ASN A 5 -43.64 14.82 -7.70
N TYR A 6 -44.53 15.55 -8.39
CA TYR A 6 -44.13 16.60 -9.33
C TYR A 6 -43.37 17.73 -8.63
N TYR A 7 -43.88 18.21 -7.49
CA TYR A 7 -43.20 19.26 -6.71
C TYR A 7 -41.87 18.79 -6.12
N LEU A 8 -41.75 17.52 -5.72
CA LEU A 8 -40.50 16.94 -5.25
C LEU A 8 -39.46 16.81 -6.37
N LYS A 9 -39.86 16.39 -7.57
CA LYS A 9 -38.96 16.36 -8.75
C LYS A 9 -38.41 17.75 -9.06
N GLU A 10 -39.27 18.76 -9.09
CA GLU A 10 -38.85 20.14 -9.33
C GLU A 10 -37.96 20.68 -8.20
N HIS A 11 -38.20 20.29 -6.95
CA HIS A 11 -37.35 20.64 -5.82
C HIS A 11 -35.95 20.03 -5.93
N ILE A 12 -35.85 18.73 -6.24
CA ILE A 12 -34.56 18.04 -6.47
C ILE A 12 -33.81 18.69 -7.63
N LYS A 13 -34.51 18.99 -8.74
CA LYS A 13 -33.91 19.64 -9.92
C LYS A 13 -33.35 21.03 -9.60
N ARG A 14 -34.08 21.84 -8.82
CA ARG A 14 -33.59 23.14 -8.33
C ARG A 14 -32.38 22.98 -7.41
N HIS A 15 -32.41 22.02 -6.50
CA HIS A 15 -31.29 21.71 -5.61
C HIS A 15 -30.03 21.35 -6.41
N ILE A 16 -30.14 20.49 -7.43
CA ILE A 16 -29.02 20.14 -8.32
C ILE A 16 -28.47 21.40 -9.01
N ASN A 17 -29.34 22.20 -9.65
CA ASN A 17 -28.93 23.38 -10.41
C ASN A 17 -28.32 24.49 -9.55
N PHE A 18 -28.72 24.60 -8.29
CA PHE A 18 -28.21 25.63 -7.38
C PHE A 18 -26.82 25.29 -6.83
N TYR A 19 -26.58 24.02 -6.53
CA TYR A 19 -25.36 23.56 -5.84
C TYR A 19 -24.28 22.99 -6.80
N THR A 20 -24.47 23.11 -8.12
CA THR A 20 -23.64 22.44 -9.14
C THR A 20 -23.50 23.23 -10.42
N SER A 21 -22.34 23.13 -11.10
CA SER A 21 -22.16 23.68 -12.45
C SER A 21 -22.77 22.78 -13.55
N PRO A 22 -23.16 23.33 -14.72
CA PRO A 22 -23.68 22.56 -15.84
C PRO A 22 -22.79 21.39 -16.29
N GLU A 23 -21.47 21.55 -16.24
CA GLU A 23 -20.49 20.53 -16.65
C GLU A 23 -20.41 19.36 -15.66
N VAL A 24 -20.65 19.61 -14.36
CA VAL A 24 -20.75 18.54 -13.36
C VAL A 24 -22.12 17.87 -13.46
N ILE A 25 -23.18 18.61 -13.80
CA ILE A 25 -24.52 18.06 -14.05
C ILE A 25 -24.50 17.10 -15.24
N ASP A 26 -23.90 17.49 -16.37
CA ASP A 26 -23.79 16.65 -17.57
C ASP A 26 -23.04 15.34 -17.30
N ARG A 27 -21.92 15.42 -16.56
CA ARG A 27 -21.19 14.23 -16.11
C ARG A 27 -22.00 13.36 -15.16
N GLY A 28 -22.81 13.94 -14.28
CA GLY A 28 -23.73 13.22 -13.40
C GLY A 28 -24.84 12.51 -14.17
N LYS A 29 -25.45 13.20 -15.14
CA LYS A 29 -26.44 12.62 -16.07
C LYS A 29 -25.84 11.43 -16.82
N LYS A 30 -24.63 11.59 -17.38
CA LYS A 30 -23.93 10.51 -18.07
C LYS A 30 -23.67 9.30 -17.18
N LEU A 31 -23.38 9.49 -15.90
CA LEU A 31 -23.24 8.37 -14.94
C LEU A 31 -24.58 7.67 -14.69
N TYR A 32 -25.66 8.43 -14.58
CA TYR A 32 -27.00 7.89 -14.38
C TYR A 32 -27.51 7.13 -15.61
N GLU A 33 -27.41 7.73 -16.79
CA GLU A 33 -27.82 7.15 -18.09
C GLU A 33 -26.99 5.91 -18.49
N THR A 34 -25.79 5.73 -17.91
CA THR A 34 -24.95 4.55 -18.14
C THR A 34 -25.08 3.48 -17.06
N ASP A 35 -26.18 3.50 -16.29
CA ASP A 35 -26.53 2.52 -15.25
C ASP A 35 -25.44 2.34 -14.20
N LYS A 36 -24.71 3.40 -13.87
CA LYS A 36 -23.63 3.36 -12.87
C LYS A 36 -24.09 3.69 -11.46
N VAL A 37 -25.39 3.83 -11.25
CA VAL A 37 -26.01 4.13 -9.95
C VAL A 37 -26.72 2.89 -9.44
N PHE A 38 -26.22 2.33 -8.34
CA PHE A 38 -26.81 1.14 -7.71
C PHE A 38 -27.52 1.56 -6.44
N PHE A 39 -28.84 1.36 -6.38
CA PHE A 39 -29.62 1.56 -5.17
C PHE A 39 -29.26 0.48 -4.15
N ASP A 40 -28.85 0.89 -2.95
CA ASP A 40 -28.45 -0.03 -1.88
C ASP A 40 -29.60 -0.33 -0.94
N GLU A 41 -30.16 0.70 -0.33
CA GLU A 41 -31.29 0.60 0.59
C GLU A 41 -31.97 1.96 0.77
N TYR A 42 -33.21 1.91 1.23
CA TYR A 42 -33.94 3.06 1.73
C TYR A 42 -34.32 2.82 3.20
N ILE A 43 -34.07 3.80 4.03
CA ILE A 43 -34.40 3.79 5.46
C ILE A 43 -35.50 4.81 5.71
N GLU A 44 -36.73 4.33 5.83
CA GLU A 44 -37.92 5.15 6.00
C GLU A 44 -37.85 6.04 7.24
N LYS A 45 -37.40 5.51 8.38
CA LYS A 45 -37.33 6.24 9.67
C LYS A 45 -36.52 7.55 9.60
N THR A 46 -35.55 7.62 8.70
CA THR A 46 -34.65 8.77 8.55
C THR A 46 -34.71 9.38 7.16
N ASP A 47 -35.70 9.00 6.34
CA ASP A 47 -35.82 9.38 4.92
C ASP A 47 -34.48 9.34 4.19
N SER A 48 -33.77 8.22 4.32
CA SER A 48 -32.38 8.11 3.89
C SER A 48 -32.24 7.09 2.77
N TRP A 49 -31.74 7.56 1.63
CA TRP A 49 -31.42 6.76 0.47
C TRP A 49 -29.92 6.51 0.40
N LYS A 50 -29.53 5.25 0.28
CA LYS A 50 -28.13 4.84 0.11
C LYS A 50 -27.91 4.30 -1.29
N PHE A 51 -26.80 4.74 -1.88
CA PHE A 51 -26.39 4.34 -3.20
C PHE A 51 -24.91 4.02 -3.24
N THR A 52 -24.56 3.11 -4.14
CA THR A 52 -23.20 2.90 -4.61
C THR A 52 -23.14 3.42 -6.03
N VAL A 53 -22.33 4.45 -6.28
CA VAL A 53 -22.16 5.02 -7.63
C VAL A 53 -20.78 4.68 -8.15
N LYS A 54 -20.72 4.05 -9.33
CA LYS A 54 -19.49 3.60 -9.97
C LYS A 54 -18.90 4.72 -10.84
N GLY A 55 -17.87 5.38 -10.32
CA GLY A 55 -17.03 6.32 -11.06
C GLY A 55 -15.71 5.68 -11.50
N SER A 56 -14.58 6.32 -11.17
CA SER A 56 -13.25 5.68 -11.22
C SER A 56 -13.12 4.54 -10.22
N GLN A 57 -13.79 4.68 -9.08
CA GLN A 57 -14.01 3.63 -8.08
C GLN A 57 -15.46 3.69 -7.60
N LYS A 58 -15.83 2.85 -6.65
CA LYS A 58 -17.19 2.85 -6.08
C LYS A 58 -17.26 3.87 -4.96
N TYR A 59 -18.21 4.78 -5.06
CA TYR A 59 -18.44 5.83 -4.07
C TYR A 59 -19.78 5.59 -3.40
N GLN A 60 -19.81 5.68 -2.08
CA GLN A 60 -21.04 5.62 -1.32
C GLN A 60 -21.66 7.01 -1.28
N VAL A 61 -22.92 7.09 -1.67
CA VAL A 61 -23.71 8.32 -1.67
C VAL A 61 -24.90 8.13 -0.73
N LEU A 62 -25.09 9.09 0.16
CA LEU A 62 -26.20 9.13 1.09
C LEU A 62 -27.00 10.40 0.82
N ILE A 63 -28.31 10.26 0.61
CA ILE A 63 -29.25 11.37 0.41
C ILE A 63 -30.31 11.28 1.51
N LYS A 64 -30.55 12.39 2.21
CA LYS A 64 -31.56 12.47 3.29
C LYS A 64 -32.52 13.63 3.06
N GLY A 65 -33.72 13.53 3.63
CA GLY A 65 -34.67 14.66 3.69
C GLY A 65 -35.25 15.05 2.32
N VAL A 66 -35.52 14.07 1.47
CA VAL A 66 -36.17 14.29 0.18
C VAL A 66 -37.65 14.60 0.38
N ASN A 67 -38.33 13.82 1.23
CA ASN A 67 -39.77 13.93 1.46
C ASN A 67 -40.15 15.20 2.24
N ASN A 68 -39.27 15.68 3.13
CA ASN A 68 -39.47 16.93 3.89
C ASN A 68 -38.87 18.16 3.19
N LYS A 69 -38.29 18.00 1.98
CA LYS A 69 -37.66 19.06 1.17
C LYS A 69 -36.42 19.70 1.82
N ASP A 70 -35.81 19.06 2.81
CA ASP A 70 -34.51 19.46 3.39
C ASP A 70 -33.42 18.49 2.91
N ILE A 71 -33.05 18.61 1.63
CA ILE A 71 -32.16 17.65 0.98
C ILE A 71 -30.73 17.84 1.49
N GLN A 72 -30.24 16.83 2.19
CA GLN A 72 -28.85 16.73 2.64
C GLN A 72 -28.16 15.60 1.89
N THR A 73 -26.94 15.84 1.40
CA THR A 73 -26.21 14.85 0.62
C THR A 73 -24.78 14.69 1.11
N SER A 74 -24.27 13.46 1.07
CA SER A 74 -22.86 13.17 1.29
C SER A 74 -22.38 12.10 0.32
N CYS A 75 -21.13 12.20 -0.11
CA CYS A 75 -20.50 11.26 -1.03
C CYS A 75 -19.06 11.01 -0.58
N THR A 76 -18.59 9.77 -0.64
CA THR A 76 -17.20 9.42 -0.26
C THR A 76 -16.16 9.76 -1.33
N CYS A 77 -16.50 10.59 -2.33
CA CYS A 77 -15.55 10.93 -3.37
C CYS A 77 -14.60 12.04 -2.92
N PRO A 78 -13.29 11.95 -3.24
CA PRO A 78 -12.27 12.90 -2.77
C PRO A 78 -12.29 14.24 -3.51
N PHE A 79 -13.26 14.47 -4.40
CA PHE A 79 -13.32 15.65 -5.27
C PHE A 79 -14.27 16.69 -4.67
N ASP A 80 -13.71 17.78 -4.13
CA ASP A 80 -14.43 18.79 -3.32
C ASP A 80 -14.57 20.16 -4.03
N TRP A 81 -14.62 20.17 -5.36
CA TRP A 81 -14.68 21.41 -6.15
C TRP A 81 -16.11 21.94 -6.33
N GLY A 82 -16.97 21.75 -5.33
CA GLY A 82 -18.37 22.18 -5.31
C GLY A 82 -19.19 21.42 -4.27
N SER A 83 -20.30 22.02 -3.80
CA SER A 83 -21.15 21.48 -2.74
C SER A 83 -21.75 20.09 -3.03
N ILE A 84 -21.97 19.74 -4.31
CA ILE A 84 -22.36 18.37 -4.69
C ILE A 84 -21.56 17.87 -5.90
N CYS A 85 -21.13 16.62 -5.83
CA CYS A 85 -20.33 15.99 -6.88
C CYS A 85 -21.20 15.31 -7.95
N LYS A 86 -20.60 14.94 -9.10
CA LYS A 86 -21.27 14.19 -10.18
C LYS A 86 -21.95 12.88 -9.72
N HIS A 87 -21.43 12.22 -8.69
CA HIS A 87 -22.03 10.99 -8.15
C HIS A 87 -23.32 11.29 -7.37
N THR A 88 -23.30 12.36 -6.58
CA THR A 88 -24.48 12.87 -5.89
C THR A 88 -25.55 13.29 -6.88
N VAL A 89 -25.17 13.98 -7.95
CA VAL A 89 -26.11 14.33 -9.04
C VAL A 89 -26.75 13.08 -9.64
N ALA A 90 -25.94 12.06 -9.97
CA ALA A 90 -26.45 10.81 -10.54
C ALA A 90 -27.43 10.09 -9.59
N ALA A 91 -27.12 10.05 -8.29
CA ALA A 91 -28.00 9.48 -7.28
C ALA A 91 -29.31 10.27 -7.09
N LEU A 92 -29.25 11.62 -7.13
CA LEU A 92 -30.44 12.46 -7.06
C LEU A 92 -31.35 12.29 -8.29
N LEU A 93 -30.78 12.06 -9.48
CA LEU A 93 -31.54 11.73 -10.69
C LEU A 93 -32.24 10.37 -10.55
N PHE A 94 -31.55 9.36 -10.02
CA PHE A 94 -32.17 8.08 -9.69
C PHE A 94 -33.35 8.24 -8.73
N VAL A 95 -33.17 9.01 -7.64
CA VAL A 95 -34.26 9.30 -6.70
C VAL A 95 -35.43 9.97 -7.43
N THR A 96 -35.16 10.96 -8.28
CA THR A 96 -36.16 11.72 -9.04
C THR A 96 -37.03 10.81 -9.91
N ASP A 97 -36.44 9.82 -10.58
CA ASP A 97 -37.19 8.90 -11.44
C ASP A 97 -37.97 7.85 -10.67
N ASN A 98 -37.52 7.52 -9.46
CA ASN A 98 -38.10 6.48 -8.61
C ASN A 98 -38.87 7.03 -7.39
N LEU A 99 -39.27 8.31 -7.42
CA LEU A 99 -40.09 8.93 -6.39
C LEU A 99 -41.45 8.23 -6.27
N GLY A 100 -41.72 7.67 -5.10
CA GLY A 100 -42.93 6.87 -4.82
C GLY A 100 -42.78 5.37 -5.07
N GLU A 101 -41.63 4.91 -5.59
CA GLU A 101 -41.32 3.50 -5.82
C GLU A 101 -40.28 2.97 -4.83
N GLN A 102 -39.99 3.71 -3.76
CA GLN A 102 -38.94 3.41 -2.78
C GLN A 102 -39.09 2.00 -2.20
N TYR A 103 -40.32 1.67 -1.82
CA TYR A 103 -40.66 0.37 -1.26
C TYR A 103 -40.56 -0.73 -2.33
N ALA A 104 -41.02 -0.50 -3.56
CA ALA A 104 -40.94 -1.48 -4.65
C ALA A 104 -39.48 -1.83 -5.02
N LEU A 105 -38.59 -0.82 -5.05
CA LEU A 105 -37.15 -1.01 -5.24
C LEU A 105 -36.49 -1.78 -4.09
N GLN A 106 -37.00 -1.61 -2.86
CA GLN A 106 -36.55 -2.34 -1.69
C GLN A 106 -37.07 -3.80 -1.68
N TYR A 107 -38.28 -4.05 -2.17
CA TYR A 107 -38.87 -5.38 -2.32
C TYR A 107 -38.30 -6.18 -3.50
N GLN A 108 -37.83 -5.54 -4.59
CA GLN A 108 -37.04 -6.21 -5.63
C GLN A 108 -35.69 -6.75 -5.10
N LYS A 109 -35.25 -6.34 -3.90
CA LYS A 109 -34.10 -6.91 -3.19
C LYS A 109 -34.42 -8.07 -2.25
N GLN A 110 -35.69 -8.40 -2.00
CA GLN A 110 -36.07 -9.59 -1.21
C GLN A 110 -37.31 -10.30 -1.77
N PRO A 111 -37.16 -11.50 -2.36
CA PRO A 111 -38.28 -12.42 -2.54
C PRO A 111 -38.43 -13.39 -1.35
N PRO A 112 -39.68 -13.76 -0.98
CA PRO A 112 -39.97 -14.86 -0.08
C PRO A 112 -39.65 -16.22 -0.74
N ALA A 113 -39.32 -17.20 0.10
CA ALA A 113 -38.83 -18.51 -0.30
C ALA A 113 -39.87 -19.37 -1.04
N ILE A 114 -39.47 -19.88 -2.20
CA ILE A 114 -39.90 -21.18 -2.73
C ILE A 114 -38.60 -21.93 -3.04
N LEU A 115 -38.35 -23.03 -2.35
CA LEU A 115 -37.18 -23.89 -2.56
C LEU A 115 -37.24 -24.49 -3.97
N PRO A 116 -36.28 -24.21 -4.87
CA PRO A 116 -36.04 -25.12 -5.98
C PRO A 116 -35.46 -26.41 -5.41
N VAL A 117 -35.79 -27.55 -6.03
CA VAL A 117 -35.26 -28.88 -5.69
C VAL A 117 -33.78 -28.76 -5.37
N SER A 118 -33.44 -29.04 -4.12
CA SER A 118 -32.13 -28.82 -3.55
C SER A 118 -31.08 -29.68 -4.27
N ASN A 119 -30.08 -29.05 -4.89
CA ASN A 119 -28.84 -29.74 -5.30
C ASN A 119 -27.97 -30.13 -4.09
N ARG A 120 -28.41 -29.82 -2.86
CA ARG A 120 -27.82 -30.32 -1.63
C ARG A 120 -28.49 -31.60 -1.18
N THR A 121 -27.68 -32.60 -0.84
CA THR A 121 -28.12 -33.92 -0.37
C THR A 121 -27.38 -34.31 0.91
N GLY A 122 -27.88 -35.36 1.59
CA GLY A 122 -27.28 -35.91 2.81
C GLY A 122 -27.48 -35.07 4.09
N GLU A 123 -27.08 -35.64 5.23
CA GLU A 123 -27.21 -35.02 6.57
C GLU A 123 -26.34 -33.74 6.73
N LYS A 124 -25.29 -33.61 5.92
CA LYS A 124 -24.35 -32.47 5.94
C LYS A 124 -24.73 -31.32 5.00
N PHE A 125 -25.90 -31.41 4.35
CA PHE A 125 -26.35 -30.45 3.32
C PHE A 125 -25.27 -30.18 2.26
N GLY A 126 -24.60 -31.24 1.76
CA GLY A 126 -23.51 -31.08 0.81
C GLY A 126 -23.99 -30.75 -0.58
N TYR A 127 -23.37 -29.77 -1.22
CA TYR A 127 -23.61 -29.43 -2.63
C TYR A 127 -22.72 -30.32 -3.52
N GLU A 128 -23.33 -31.11 -4.41
CA GLU A 128 -22.57 -32.01 -5.30
C GLU A 128 -21.71 -31.21 -6.29
N ILE A 129 -20.47 -31.65 -6.50
CA ILE A 129 -19.53 -31.14 -7.51
C ILE A 129 -19.28 -32.27 -8.51
N PRO A 130 -20.07 -32.36 -9.60
CA PRO A 130 -19.95 -33.46 -10.56
C PRO A 130 -18.58 -33.55 -11.24
N ASP A 131 -18.03 -32.39 -11.63
CA ASP A 131 -16.76 -32.28 -12.37
C ASP A 131 -15.59 -31.87 -11.44
N TYR A 132 -15.51 -32.47 -10.24
CA TYR A 132 -14.52 -32.08 -9.22
C TYR A 132 -13.06 -32.23 -9.65
N GLN A 133 -12.80 -33.00 -10.72
CA GLN A 133 -11.46 -33.16 -11.29
C GLN A 133 -10.92 -31.86 -11.89
N HIS A 134 -11.79 -30.89 -12.18
CA HIS A 134 -11.38 -29.57 -12.62
C HIS A 134 -12.38 -28.52 -12.15
N ILE A 135 -12.00 -27.72 -11.15
CA ILE A 135 -12.84 -26.65 -10.65
C ILE A 135 -12.77 -25.46 -11.61
N ASP A 136 -13.89 -25.24 -12.30
CA ASP A 136 -14.08 -24.16 -13.26
C ASP A 136 -14.83 -22.97 -12.63
N ILE A 137 -14.39 -21.75 -12.96
CA ILE A 137 -15.04 -20.50 -12.57
C ILE A 137 -16.49 -20.46 -13.06
N ASP A 138 -16.81 -21.00 -14.23
CA ASP A 138 -18.18 -20.94 -14.74
C ASP A 138 -19.12 -21.89 -13.99
N PHE A 139 -18.62 -23.01 -13.45
CA PHE A 139 -19.39 -23.82 -12.49
C PHE A 139 -19.79 -22.98 -11.28
N ILE A 140 -18.87 -22.20 -10.72
CA ILE A 140 -19.12 -21.32 -9.57
C ILE A 140 -20.18 -20.27 -9.93
N LYS A 141 -20.02 -19.58 -11.05
CA LYS A 141 -20.98 -18.55 -11.52
C LYS A 141 -22.40 -19.12 -11.72
N ARG A 142 -22.53 -20.30 -12.34
CA ARG A 142 -23.84 -20.93 -12.59
C ARG A 142 -24.53 -21.37 -11.29
N ASN A 143 -23.75 -21.81 -10.30
CA ASN A 143 -24.26 -22.44 -9.09
C ASN A 143 -24.27 -21.56 -7.84
N THR A 144 -23.93 -20.27 -7.98
CA THR A 144 -23.91 -19.27 -6.90
C THR A 144 -24.98 -18.20 -7.15
N SER A 145 -25.56 -17.64 -6.08
CA SER A 145 -26.54 -16.55 -6.22
C SER A 145 -25.86 -15.25 -6.70
N PRO A 146 -26.52 -14.37 -7.47
CA PRO A 146 -25.96 -13.08 -7.86
C PRO A 146 -25.49 -12.23 -6.67
N ARG A 147 -26.18 -12.31 -5.53
CA ARG A 147 -25.79 -11.66 -4.28
C ARG A 147 -24.45 -12.20 -3.76
N ALA A 148 -24.28 -13.53 -3.72
CA ALA A 148 -23.06 -14.16 -3.26
C ALA A 148 -21.90 -13.94 -4.26
N LEU A 149 -22.14 -13.97 -5.58
CA LEU A 149 -21.14 -13.60 -6.59
C LEU A 149 -20.67 -12.15 -6.47
N ASN A 150 -21.60 -11.23 -6.22
CA ASN A 150 -21.24 -9.84 -5.93
C ASN A 150 -20.34 -9.77 -4.70
N GLN A 151 -20.64 -10.50 -3.62
CA GLN A 151 -19.77 -10.56 -2.44
C GLN A 151 -18.34 -11.03 -2.82
N LEU A 152 -18.17 -12.05 -3.67
CA LEU A 152 -16.85 -12.52 -4.13
C LEU A 152 -16.02 -11.44 -4.85
N MET A 153 -16.67 -10.44 -5.45
CA MET A 153 -16.00 -9.32 -6.14
C MET A 153 -15.58 -8.18 -5.20
N TYR A 154 -16.11 -8.13 -3.98
CA TYR A 154 -15.77 -7.11 -2.97
C TYR A 154 -14.91 -7.65 -1.82
N TYR A 155 -14.96 -8.96 -1.54
CA TYR A 155 -14.23 -9.60 -0.44
C TYR A 155 -12.88 -10.23 -0.84
N SER A 156 -12.44 -10.09 -2.09
CA SER A 156 -11.37 -10.91 -2.69
C SER A 156 -9.99 -10.83 -2.02
N ASN A 157 -9.78 -9.95 -1.03
CA ASN A 157 -8.47 -9.76 -0.41
C ASN A 157 -8.45 -9.97 1.12
N PHE A 158 -9.55 -10.40 1.78
CA PHE A 158 -9.62 -10.44 3.25
C PHE A 158 -10.01 -11.78 3.88
N LYS A 159 -10.39 -12.80 3.10
CA LYS A 159 -10.66 -14.15 3.63
C LYS A 159 -9.47 -15.07 3.37
N LEU A 160 -8.56 -15.12 4.34
CA LEU A 160 -7.43 -16.06 4.35
C LEU A 160 -7.86 -17.36 5.05
N TYR A 161 -7.51 -18.49 4.45
CA TYR A 161 -7.52 -19.78 5.15
C TYR A 161 -6.20 -19.90 5.91
N ASN A 162 -6.30 -20.07 7.22
CA ASN A 162 -5.14 -20.17 8.11
C ASN A 162 -4.45 -21.53 7.97
N SER A 163 -5.22 -22.57 7.68
CA SER A 163 -4.72 -23.93 7.46
C SER A 163 -5.69 -24.74 6.60
N VAL A 164 -5.18 -25.84 6.09
CA VAL A 164 -5.94 -26.89 5.41
C VAL A 164 -5.69 -28.21 6.14
N GLU A 165 -6.75 -28.95 6.38
CA GLU A 165 -6.71 -30.29 6.97
C GLU A 165 -7.15 -31.31 5.92
N ILE A 166 -6.32 -32.31 5.68
CA ILE A 166 -6.56 -33.33 4.65
C ILE A 166 -6.64 -34.71 5.32
N THR A 167 -7.61 -35.50 4.89
CA THR A 167 -7.75 -36.92 5.19
C THR A 167 -8.05 -37.68 3.89
N ASN A 168 -8.18 -39.01 3.96
CA ASN A 168 -8.55 -39.83 2.80
C ASN A 168 -9.95 -39.49 2.25
N GLU A 169 -10.82 -38.91 3.08
CA GLU A 169 -12.23 -38.72 2.78
C GLU A 169 -12.65 -37.24 2.77
N THR A 170 -11.81 -36.35 3.31
CA THR A 170 -12.14 -34.93 3.47
C THR A 170 -10.95 -34.02 3.21
N ILE A 171 -11.26 -32.80 2.75
CA ILE A 171 -10.36 -31.65 2.82
C ILE A 171 -11.12 -30.47 3.41
N SER A 172 -10.60 -29.90 4.50
CA SER A 172 -11.19 -28.78 5.22
C SER A 172 -10.29 -27.57 5.16
N PHE A 173 -10.80 -26.47 4.64
CA PHE A 173 -10.18 -25.15 4.63
C PHE A 173 -10.61 -24.40 5.89
N ILE A 174 -9.67 -24.18 6.80
CA ILE A 174 -9.92 -23.59 8.12
C ILE A 174 -9.63 -22.09 8.07
N SER A 175 -10.64 -21.29 8.41
CA SER A 175 -10.56 -19.83 8.49
C SER A 175 -10.29 -19.38 9.93
N GLY A 176 -9.78 -18.15 10.09
CA GLY A 176 -9.70 -17.50 11.41
C GLY A 176 -11.06 -17.22 12.05
N VAL A 177 -12.16 -17.40 11.30
CA VAL A 177 -13.54 -17.31 11.78
C VAL A 177 -14.22 -18.66 11.53
N ALA A 178 -14.59 -19.37 12.60
CA ALA A 178 -15.13 -20.73 12.53
C ALA A 178 -16.36 -20.88 11.60
N ASP A 179 -17.22 -19.86 11.54
CA ASP A 179 -18.40 -19.81 10.67
C ASP A 179 -18.09 -19.74 9.15
N ALA A 180 -16.81 -19.62 8.78
CA ALA A 180 -16.34 -19.51 7.40
C ALA A 180 -15.48 -20.70 6.95
N ASN A 181 -15.43 -21.78 7.74
CA ASN A 181 -14.76 -23.01 7.35
C ASN A 181 -15.51 -23.67 6.18
N VAL A 182 -14.76 -24.31 5.28
CA VAL A 182 -15.32 -25.01 4.12
C VAL A 182 -14.72 -26.40 4.04
N THR A 183 -15.58 -27.40 3.93
CA THR A 183 -15.16 -28.80 3.87
C THR A 183 -15.67 -29.44 2.61
N PHE A 184 -14.77 -30.14 1.91
CA PHE A 184 -15.11 -31.06 0.84
C PHE A 184 -15.04 -32.48 1.38
N TYR A 185 -15.93 -33.34 0.91
CA TYR A 185 -15.94 -34.75 1.28
C TYR A 185 -16.40 -35.62 0.12
N LYS A 186 -15.99 -36.88 0.15
CA LYS A 186 -16.40 -37.89 -0.83
C LYS A 186 -17.37 -38.88 -0.18
N GLU A 187 -18.51 -39.12 -0.82
CA GLU A 187 -19.54 -40.05 -0.38
C GLU A 187 -20.13 -40.74 -1.62
N ASP A 188 -20.24 -42.07 -1.60
CA ASP A 188 -20.74 -42.89 -2.72
C ASP A 188 -20.10 -42.58 -4.09
N GLY A 189 -18.80 -42.27 -4.09
CA GLY A 189 -18.04 -41.95 -5.31
C GLY A 189 -18.25 -40.53 -5.83
N LYS A 190 -19.13 -39.74 -5.21
CA LYS A 190 -19.39 -38.33 -5.51
C LYS A 190 -18.66 -37.41 -4.55
N VAL A 191 -18.36 -36.20 -4.99
CA VAL A 191 -17.69 -35.18 -4.19
C VAL A 191 -18.67 -34.05 -3.87
N PHE A 192 -18.66 -33.63 -2.61
CA PHE A 192 -19.55 -32.60 -2.09
C PHE A 192 -18.76 -31.50 -1.40
N ILE A 193 -19.33 -30.29 -1.37
CA ILE A 193 -18.84 -29.16 -0.60
C ILE A 193 -19.89 -28.72 0.43
N THR A 194 -19.44 -28.40 1.65
CA THR A 194 -20.29 -27.89 2.72
C THR A 194 -19.58 -26.81 3.54
N SER A 195 -20.36 -26.04 4.29
CA SER A 195 -19.92 -24.96 5.17
C SER A 195 -20.91 -24.84 6.34
N PRO A 196 -20.57 -24.17 7.46
CA PRO A 196 -21.49 -23.97 8.58
C PRO A 196 -22.84 -23.33 8.20
N ARG A 197 -22.87 -22.56 7.10
CA ARG A 197 -24.09 -21.90 6.59
C ARG A 197 -24.80 -22.70 5.48
N ALA A 198 -24.37 -23.92 5.18
CA ALA A 198 -24.91 -24.75 4.09
C ALA A 198 -26.42 -24.94 4.18
N ALA A 199 -26.95 -25.17 5.39
CA ALA A 199 -28.38 -25.35 5.62
C ALA A 199 -29.24 -24.12 5.23
N THR A 200 -28.64 -22.94 5.06
CA THR A 200 -29.36 -21.69 4.77
C THR A 200 -29.55 -21.42 3.28
N SER A 201 -29.02 -22.26 2.38
CA SER A 201 -29.06 -22.01 0.93
C SER A 201 -29.16 -23.28 0.12
N SER A 202 -30.00 -23.30 -0.92
CA SER A 202 -30.04 -24.39 -1.92
C SER A 202 -28.94 -24.29 -2.99
N LYS A 203 -28.20 -23.18 -3.01
CA LYS A 203 -27.05 -22.89 -3.89
C LYS A 203 -25.75 -22.86 -3.09
N LEU A 204 -24.60 -22.71 -3.76
CA LEU A 204 -23.32 -22.47 -3.09
C LEU A 204 -23.42 -21.26 -2.15
N THR A 205 -22.95 -21.42 -0.91
CA THR A 205 -22.84 -20.30 0.04
C THR A 205 -21.72 -19.34 -0.40
N PRO A 206 -21.68 -18.10 0.12
CA PRO A 206 -20.57 -17.19 -0.16
C PRO A 206 -19.21 -17.76 0.23
N ASP A 207 -19.13 -18.55 1.31
CA ASP A 207 -17.89 -19.15 1.80
C ASP A 207 -17.43 -20.31 0.89
N GLU A 208 -18.37 -21.17 0.49
CA GLU A 208 -18.13 -22.26 -0.47
C GLU A 208 -17.72 -21.75 -1.85
N ALA A 209 -18.43 -20.75 -2.37
CA ALA A 209 -18.12 -20.15 -3.67
C ALA A 209 -16.76 -19.43 -3.64
N HIS A 210 -16.38 -18.84 -2.51
CA HIS A 210 -15.06 -18.24 -2.33
C HIS A 210 -13.96 -19.29 -2.35
N CYS A 211 -14.13 -20.37 -1.59
CA CYS A 211 -13.17 -21.47 -1.55
C CYS A 211 -12.94 -22.08 -2.95
N LEU A 212 -14.03 -22.39 -3.66
CA LEU A 212 -13.97 -22.89 -5.04
C LEU A 212 -13.27 -21.90 -5.98
N LYS A 213 -13.49 -20.59 -5.82
CA LYS A 213 -12.83 -19.57 -6.65
C LYS A 213 -11.33 -19.54 -6.40
N VAL A 214 -10.90 -19.62 -5.13
CA VAL A 214 -9.48 -19.70 -4.77
C VAL A 214 -8.83 -20.93 -5.41
N ILE A 215 -9.50 -22.08 -5.38
CA ILE A 215 -9.02 -23.30 -6.05
C ILE A 215 -8.96 -23.10 -7.57
N ALA A 216 -10.04 -22.60 -8.19
CA ALA A 216 -10.15 -22.43 -9.64
C ALA A 216 -9.09 -21.46 -10.20
N ASN A 217 -8.76 -20.41 -9.46
CA ASN A 217 -7.77 -19.42 -9.85
C ASN A 217 -6.32 -19.84 -9.52
N SER A 218 -6.14 -20.90 -8.74
CA SER A 218 -4.80 -21.39 -8.37
C SER A 218 -4.14 -22.18 -9.51
N PRO A 219 -2.83 -22.44 -9.42
CA PRO A 219 -2.16 -23.42 -10.28
C PRO A 219 -2.70 -24.86 -10.15
N MET A 220 -3.57 -25.15 -9.17
CA MET A 220 -4.08 -26.48 -8.86
C MET A 220 -5.62 -26.57 -8.90
N PRO A 221 -6.29 -26.28 -10.04
CA PRO A 221 -7.74 -26.39 -10.14
C PRO A 221 -8.26 -27.84 -10.04
N HIS A 222 -7.37 -28.82 -10.11
CA HIS A 222 -7.64 -30.26 -10.02
C HIS A 222 -7.32 -30.85 -8.63
N ILE A 223 -7.08 -30.00 -7.62
CA ILE A 223 -6.61 -30.44 -6.29
C ILE A 223 -7.53 -31.47 -5.62
N LEU A 224 -8.85 -31.38 -5.82
CA LEU A 224 -9.79 -32.34 -5.21
C LEU A 224 -9.56 -33.76 -5.76
N ASP A 225 -9.23 -33.91 -7.04
CA ASP A 225 -8.90 -35.22 -7.61
C ASP A 225 -7.55 -35.75 -7.10
N GLU A 226 -6.53 -34.89 -6.97
CA GLU A 226 -5.24 -35.27 -6.37
C GLU A 226 -5.41 -35.80 -4.93
N ILE A 227 -6.33 -35.21 -4.16
CA ILE A 227 -6.61 -35.62 -2.78
C ILE A 227 -7.42 -36.91 -2.76
N PHE A 228 -8.57 -36.96 -3.44
CA PHE A 228 -9.48 -38.10 -3.37
C PHE A 228 -9.00 -39.32 -4.18
N SER A 229 -7.96 -39.18 -5.00
CA SER A 229 -7.21 -40.30 -5.58
C SER A 229 -6.13 -40.86 -4.65
N GLY A 230 -5.87 -40.20 -3.50
CA GLY A 230 -4.86 -40.58 -2.53
C GLY A 230 -3.43 -40.17 -2.91
N ARG A 231 -3.24 -39.42 -4.01
CA ARG A 231 -1.91 -39.00 -4.50
C ARG A 231 -1.22 -38.05 -3.53
N ILE A 232 -1.96 -37.15 -2.89
CA ILE A 232 -1.39 -36.25 -1.86
C ILE A 232 -0.88 -37.05 -0.65
N LEU A 233 -1.65 -38.01 -0.15
CA LEU A 233 -1.27 -38.85 0.99
C LEU A 233 -0.07 -39.76 0.68
N ALA A 234 0.05 -40.23 -0.58
CA ALA A 234 1.25 -40.93 -1.02
C ALA A 234 2.50 -40.03 -0.97
N LYS A 235 2.36 -38.76 -1.35
CA LYS A 235 3.45 -37.76 -1.28
C LYS A 235 3.80 -37.39 0.16
N GLU A 236 2.88 -37.46 1.12
CA GLU A 236 3.18 -37.23 2.54
C GLU A 236 4.27 -38.17 3.05
N LYS A 237 4.17 -39.46 2.69
CA LYS A 237 5.18 -40.47 3.06
C LYS A 237 6.55 -40.15 2.48
N GLU A 238 6.59 -39.78 1.20
CA GLU A 238 7.83 -39.35 0.54
C GLU A 238 8.43 -38.12 1.24
N LYS A 239 7.59 -37.16 1.64
CA LYS A 239 8.03 -35.97 2.37
C LYS A 239 8.55 -36.32 3.76
N LEU A 240 7.85 -37.14 4.55
CA LEU A 240 8.34 -37.60 5.86
C LEU A 240 9.72 -38.25 5.75
N ALA A 241 9.89 -39.14 4.76
CA ALA A 241 11.17 -39.78 4.49
C ALA A 241 12.28 -38.77 4.15
N ARG A 242 11.98 -37.73 3.36
CA ARG A 242 12.93 -36.64 3.07
C ARG A 242 13.39 -35.89 4.31
N PHE A 243 12.58 -35.82 5.37
CA PHE A 243 12.95 -35.21 6.66
C PHE A 243 13.44 -36.25 7.69
N GLY A 244 13.67 -37.50 7.28
CA GLY A 244 14.15 -38.56 8.17
C GLY A 244 13.13 -39.02 9.22
N LEU A 245 11.85 -38.74 9.00
CA LEU A 245 10.77 -39.12 9.92
C LEU A 245 10.25 -40.53 9.57
N PRO A 246 9.87 -41.35 10.58
CA PRO A 246 9.27 -42.67 10.35
C PRO A 246 8.01 -42.61 9.48
N GLU A 247 7.81 -43.57 8.57
CA GLU A 247 6.67 -43.58 7.63
C GLU A 247 5.28 -43.71 8.30
N ASP A 248 5.23 -44.25 9.51
CA ASP A 248 4.02 -44.40 10.32
C ASP A 248 3.66 -43.13 11.12
N THR A 249 4.53 -42.11 11.05
CA THR A 249 4.30 -40.82 11.68
C THR A 249 3.22 -40.04 10.95
N SER A 250 2.37 -39.34 11.70
CA SER A 250 1.36 -38.45 11.10
C SER A 250 2.04 -37.21 10.49
N PHE A 251 1.79 -36.96 9.19
CA PHE A 251 2.28 -35.77 8.51
C PHE A 251 1.86 -34.47 9.22
N ASN A 252 0.60 -34.42 9.66
CA ASN A 252 0.01 -33.27 10.36
C ASN A 252 0.64 -32.99 11.74
N GLU A 253 1.43 -33.92 12.29
CA GLU A 253 2.16 -33.68 13.53
C GLU A 253 3.34 -32.71 13.30
N TYR A 254 3.99 -32.77 12.12
CA TYR A 254 5.20 -32.00 11.81
C TYR A 254 4.98 -30.91 10.76
N PHE A 255 3.91 -31.01 9.97
CA PHE A 255 3.60 -30.07 8.91
C PHE A 255 2.13 -29.67 8.96
N THR A 256 1.82 -28.52 8.38
CA THR A 256 0.45 -28.02 8.25
C THR A 256 0.27 -27.50 6.84
N TYR A 257 -0.82 -27.89 6.20
CA TYR A 257 -1.12 -27.39 4.86
C TYR A 257 -1.68 -25.98 4.90
N ILE A 258 -1.36 -25.22 3.87
CA ILE A 258 -1.99 -23.94 3.53
C ILE A 258 -2.30 -23.99 2.04
N PHE A 259 -3.37 -23.33 1.62
CA PHE A 259 -3.69 -23.21 0.21
C PHE A 259 -3.87 -21.74 -0.17
N THR A 260 -3.17 -21.30 -1.21
CA THR A 260 -3.25 -19.92 -1.73
C THR A 260 -3.64 -19.92 -3.20
N GLU A 261 -4.21 -18.80 -3.64
CA GLU A 261 -4.50 -18.58 -5.07
C GLU A 261 -3.21 -18.49 -5.89
N GLN A 262 -2.10 -18.05 -5.30
CA GLN A 262 -0.82 -17.87 -5.99
C GLN A 262 -0.08 -19.20 -6.19
N ASP A 263 0.00 -20.02 -5.13
CA ASP A 263 0.92 -21.16 -5.07
C ASP A 263 0.21 -22.52 -5.02
N GLY A 264 -1.12 -22.53 -4.83
CA GLY A 264 -1.89 -23.75 -4.65
C GLY A 264 -1.65 -24.38 -3.26
N LEU A 265 -1.57 -25.71 -3.20
CA LEU A 265 -1.37 -26.43 -1.94
C LEU A 265 0.11 -26.40 -1.52
N MET A 266 0.39 -25.74 -0.40
CA MET A 266 1.68 -25.68 0.26
C MET A 266 1.61 -26.37 1.62
N PHE A 267 2.78 -26.70 2.17
CA PHE A 267 2.89 -27.12 3.56
C PHE A 267 3.98 -26.31 4.26
N PHE A 268 3.78 -26.06 5.54
CA PHE A 268 4.73 -25.36 6.39
C PHE A 268 5.01 -26.21 7.64
N PRO A 269 6.18 -26.08 8.25
CA PRO A 269 6.46 -26.78 9.51
C PRO A 269 5.45 -26.37 10.59
N SER A 270 4.86 -27.38 11.23
CA SER A 270 4.10 -27.20 12.47
C SER A 270 5.04 -26.82 13.60
N LYS A 271 4.51 -26.56 14.81
CA LYS A 271 5.35 -26.35 16.01
C LYS A 271 6.39 -27.45 16.23
N LYS A 272 6.08 -28.71 15.90
CA LYS A 272 7.01 -29.84 16.05
C LYS A 272 7.98 -29.95 14.87
N GLY A 273 7.59 -29.46 13.70
CA GLY A 273 8.44 -29.42 12.52
C GLY A 273 9.41 -28.25 12.46
N VAL A 274 9.25 -27.21 13.31
CA VAL A 274 10.17 -26.06 13.32
C VAL A 274 11.60 -26.55 13.58
N GLY A 275 12.51 -26.21 12.66
CA GLY A 275 13.91 -26.61 12.73
C GLY A 275 14.24 -27.97 12.13
N LEU A 276 13.25 -28.70 11.59
CA LEU A 276 13.53 -29.89 10.78
C LEU A 276 14.24 -29.51 9.49
N LEU A 277 15.29 -30.27 9.19
CA LEU A 277 16.08 -30.14 7.97
C LEU A 277 15.90 -31.40 7.12
N PRO A 278 15.75 -31.27 5.79
CA PRO A 278 15.69 -32.45 4.93
C PRO A 278 17.03 -33.19 4.96
N VAL A 279 16.96 -34.52 5.04
CA VAL A 279 18.09 -35.47 5.10
C VAL A 279 18.66 -35.77 3.71
N ILE A 280 17.90 -35.50 2.65
CA ILE A 280 18.29 -35.77 1.25
C ILE A 280 18.29 -34.44 0.47
N GLU A 281 19.28 -34.28 -0.41
CA GLU A 281 19.55 -33.11 -1.24
C GLU A 281 18.28 -32.46 -1.79
N ASP A 282 17.99 -31.26 -1.27
CA ASP A 282 17.21 -30.27 -1.99
C ASP A 282 18.23 -29.18 -2.32
N SER A 283 18.57 -28.99 -3.60
CA SER A 283 19.58 -28.04 -4.06
C SER A 283 19.28 -26.58 -3.68
N ASN A 284 18.09 -26.32 -3.15
CA ASN A 284 17.64 -25.03 -2.64
C ASN A 284 17.61 -24.95 -1.10
N ASN A 285 18.15 -25.93 -0.38
CA ASN A 285 18.24 -25.87 1.07
C ASN A 285 19.29 -24.83 1.48
N PRO A 286 18.94 -23.78 2.24
CA PRO A 286 19.88 -22.75 2.68
C PRO A 286 21.09 -23.32 3.43
N ILE A 287 20.93 -24.47 4.10
CA ILE A 287 22.05 -25.15 4.76
C ILE A 287 22.92 -25.90 3.77
N ILE A 288 22.39 -26.44 2.68
CA ILE A 288 23.24 -26.98 1.61
C ILE A 288 23.96 -25.83 0.92
N HIS A 289 23.30 -24.71 0.62
CA HIS A 289 24.00 -23.52 0.14
C HIS A 289 25.04 -23.00 1.12
N LEU A 290 24.75 -22.98 2.42
CA LEU A 290 25.72 -22.59 3.44
C LEU A 290 26.87 -23.60 3.52
N LEU A 291 26.59 -24.91 3.44
CA LEU A 291 27.63 -25.94 3.46
C LEU A 291 28.43 -25.95 2.17
N GLU A 292 27.82 -25.68 1.02
CA GLU A 292 28.47 -25.50 -0.27
C GLU A 292 29.30 -24.22 -0.27
N GLU A 293 28.82 -23.11 0.31
CA GLU A 293 29.63 -21.90 0.55
C GLU A 293 30.81 -22.24 1.45
N LEU A 294 30.57 -22.85 2.62
CA LEU A 294 31.61 -23.23 3.58
C LEU A 294 32.61 -24.25 3.02
N ASN A 295 32.17 -25.10 2.09
CA ASN A 295 33.00 -26.10 1.41
C ASN A 295 33.47 -25.63 0.02
N ASN A 296 33.11 -24.43 -0.41
CA ASN A 296 33.58 -23.86 -1.67
C ASN A 296 35.06 -23.56 -1.47
N ASP A 297 35.91 -24.03 -2.39
CA ASP A 297 37.36 -23.86 -2.33
C ASP A 297 37.80 -22.38 -2.31
N ASP A 298 36.90 -21.45 -2.65
CA ASP A 298 37.10 -19.99 -2.52
C ASP A 298 37.12 -19.50 -1.06
N LEU A 299 36.56 -20.26 -0.10
CA LEU A 299 36.65 -20.01 1.35
C LEU A 299 37.79 -20.78 2.02
N PHE A 300 38.36 -21.78 1.34
CA PHE A 300 39.70 -22.22 1.68
C PHE A 300 40.68 -21.12 1.26
N LEU A 301 41.52 -20.68 2.20
CA LEU A 301 42.65 -19.76 1.98
C LEU A 301 43.69 -20.37 1.03
N THR A 302 43.31 -20.64 -0.21
CA THR A 302 44.21 -21.06 -1.29
C THR A 302 45.01 -19.87 -1.81
N GLU A 303 44.50 -18.65 -1.62
CA GLU A 303 45.30 -17.43 -1.68
C GLU A 303 45.37 -16.77 -0.29
N LEU A 304 46.57 -16.77 0.29
CA LEU A 304 46.92 -15.83 1.36
C LEU A 304 46.41 -14.45 0.95
N PRO A 305 45.69 -13.69 1.81
CA PRO A 305 45.13 -12.40 1.44
C PRO A 305 46.25 -11.55 0.84
N GLY A 306 46.17 -11.36 -0.47
CA GLY A 306 47.09 -10.48 -1.19
C GLY A 306 47.12 -9.15 -0.46
N LYS A 307 48.29 -8.54 -0.37
CA LYS A 307 48.49 -7.28 0.35
C LYS A 307 47.43 -6.25 -0.12
N LYS A 308 46.37 -6.05 0.68
CA LYS A 308 45.27 -5.14 0.33
C LYS A 308 45.85 -3.75 0.11
N GLU A 309 45.49 -3.13 -1.02
CA GLU A 309 45.97 -1.79 -1.31
C GLU A 309 45.28 -0.77 -0.39
N LYS A 310 46.07 0.17 0.16
CA LYS A 310 45.52 1.29 0.91
C LYS A 310 44.85 2.29 -0.02
N ARG A 311 43.64 2.73 0.35
CA ARG A 311 42.87 3.78 -0.31
C ARG A 311 42.44 4.81 0.74
N GLU A 312 42.19 6.02 0.28
CA GLU A 312 41.65 7.09 1.10
C GLU A 312 40.19 7.32 0.73
N LEU A 313 39.37 7.63 1.74
CA LEU A 313 37.97 8.02 1.58
C LEU A 313 37.87 9.53 1.39
N GLY A 314 36.98 9.97 0.49
CA GLY A 314 36.62 11.36 0.29
C GLY A 314 35.15 11.51 -0.05
N PHE A 315 34.71 12.75 -0.23
CA PHE A 315 33.30 13.07 -0.48
C PHE A 315 33.18 14.10 -1.60
N VAL A 316 32.13 13.97 -2.41
CA VAL A 316 31.85 14.85 -3.54
C VAL A 316 30.48 15.47 -3.37
N LEU A 317 30.41 16.80 -3.38
CA LEU A 317 29.17 17.54 -3.55
C LEU A 317 28.82 17.60 -5.03
N LYS A 318 27.80 16.84 -5.41
CA LYS A 318 27.28 16.78 -6.76
C LYS A 318 25.97 17.54 -6.85
N LYS A 319 25.85 18.40 -7.86
CA LYS A 319 24.58 19.05 -8.19
C LYS A 319 23.72 18.06 -8.99
N GLY A 320 22.48 17.86 -8.56
CA GLY A 320 21.49 16.98 -9.20
C GLY A 320 20.12 17.65 -9.32
N PHE A 321 19.21 16.97 -10.01
CA PHE A 321 17.82 17.40 -10.20
C PHE A 321 16.87 16.31 -9.71
N ARG A 322 15.77 16.69 -9.06
CA ARG A 322 14.69 15.74 -8.76
C ARG A 322 13.86 15.56 -10.03
N PHE A 323 13.89 14.38 -10.61
CA PHE A 323 12.92 14.02 -11.65
C PHE A 323 11.54 13.88 -11.00
N TYR A 324 10.62 14.80 -11.29
CA TYR A 324 9.22 14.59 -10.98
C TYR A 324 8.63 13.69 -12.06
N SER A 325 8.23 12.47 -11.71
CA SER A 325 7.34 11.71 -12.56
C SER A 325 5.92 12.24 -12.35
N SER A 326 5.46 13.17 -13.18
CA SER A 326 4.03 13.38 -13.33
C SER A 326 3.52 12.36 -14.35
N TYR A 327 2.64 11.47 -13.89
CA TYR A 327 1.91 10.56 -14.79
C TYR A 327 0.84 11.36 -15.55
N GLU A 328 1.22 12.00 -16.64
CA GLU A 328 0.27 12.45 -17.67
C GLU A 328 0.63 11.79 -19.00
N GLY A 329 -0.30 10.98 -19.54
CA GLY A 329 -0.23 10.57 -20.95
C GLY A 329 0.70 9.41 -21.34
N GLY A 330 1.29 8.66 -20.41
CA GLY A 330 2.04 7.44 -20.73
C GLY A 330 3.47 7.66 -21.26
N TYR A 331 3.99 8.89 -21.16
CA TYR A 331 5.40 9.21 -21.32
C TYR A 331 5.93 9.84 -20.03
N VAL A 332 7.13 9.45 -19.61
CA VAL A 332 7.84 10.10 -18.50
C VAL A 332 8.60 11.27 -19.10
N ASP A 333 8.01 12.47 -19.05
CA ASP A 333 8.73 13.69 -19.41
C ASP A 333 9.60 14.14 -18.23
N TYR A 334 10.91 14.17 -18.47
CA TYR A 334 11.88 14.73 -17.53
C TYR A 334 12.03 16.23 -17.81
N TYR A 335 11.32 17.07 -17.06
CA TYR A 335 11.57 18.52 -17.09
C TYR A 335 12.71 18.87 -16.13
N GLU A 336 13.77 19.50 -16.65
CA GLU A 336 14.73 20.24 -15.83
C GLU A 336 14.04 21.50 -15.32
N ASP A 337 13.47 21.43 -14.12
CA ASP A 337 12.98 22.62 -13.42
C ASP A 337 14.16 23.28 -12.69
N GLU A 338 14.58 24.46 -13.15
CA GLU A 338 15.61 25.30 -12.49
C GLU A 338 15.28 25.57 -11.00
N GLY A 339 14.01 25.44 -10.58
CA GLY A 339 13.58 25.56 -9.19
C GLY A 339 13.85 24.32 -8.30
N ASN A 340 14.39 23.25 -8.86
CA ASN A 340 14.42 21.92 -8.24
C ASN A 340 15.83 21.32 -8.13
N GLU A 341 16.84 22.20 -8.20
CA GLU A 341 18.25 21.86 -7.99
C GLU A 341 18.48 21.35 -6.56
N ARG A 342 19.17 20.21 -6.43
CA ARG A 342 19.60 19.65 -5.14
C ARG A 342 21.08 19.36 -5.16
N TYR A 343 21.66 19.29 -3.97
CA TYR A 343 23.01 18.80 -3.77
C TYR A 343 22.94 17.42 -3.13
N GLU A 344 23.71 16.51 -3.68
CA GLU A 344 23.93 15.14 -3.22
C GLU A 344 25.36 15.04 -2.68
N ILE A 345 25.54 14.29 -1.60
CA ILE A 345 26.85 14.02 -1.01
C ILE A 345 27.22 12.58 -1.37
N VAL A 346 28.18 12.42 -2.29
CA VAL A 346 28.60 11.09 -2.76
C VAL A 346 29.93 10.72 -2.13
N ALA A 347 30.00 9.59 -1.43
CA ALA A 347 31.24 9.05 -0.92
C ALA A 347 32.09 8.45 -2.05
N ILE A 348 33.40 8.70 -2.03
CA ILE A 348 34.35 8.23 -3.04
C ILE A 348 35.60 7.66 -2.39
N VAL A 349 36.27 6.73 -3.07
CA VAL A 349 37.60 6.25 -2.68
C VAL A 349 38.63 6.51 -3.77
N GLY A 350 39.88 6.75 -3.37
CA GLY A 350 40.97 6.97 -4.33
C GLY A 350 42.36 6.74 -3.75
N LYS A 351 43.38 6.86 -4.61
CA LYS A 351 44.81 6.86 -4.23
C LYS A 351 45.35 8.29 -4.25
N THR A 352 46.12 8.67 -3.23
CA THR A 352 46.97 9.86 -3.26
C THR A 352 48.29 9.59 -3.99
N ARG A 353 49.03 10.63 -4.37
CA ARG A 353 50.41 10.47 -4.83
C ARG A 353 51.34 10.58 -3.63
N LYS A 354 52.45 9.83 -3.63
CA LYS A 354 53.48 9.96 -2.59
C LYS A 354 53.99 11.40 -2.42
N ASN A 355 54.06 12.15 -3.53
CA ASN A 355 54.58 13.52 -3.55
C ASN A 355 53.47 14.57 -3.38
N ASP A 356 52.21 14.16 -3.33
CA ASP A 356 51.05 15.04 -3.13
C ASP A 356 49.95 14.26 -2.39
N PRO A 357 50.06 14.17 -1.04
CA PRO A 357 49.11 13.45 -0.21
C PRO A 357 47.82 14.24 0.06
N LEU A 358 47.73 15.47 -0.43
CA LEU A 358 46.64 16.40 -0.18
C LEU A 358 45.48 16.26 -1.18
N GLN A 359 45.66 15.50 -2.26
CA GLN A 359 44.62 15.26 -3.25
C GLN A 359 44.50 13.80 -3.68
N LEU A 360 43.27 13.38 -3.98
CA LEU A 360 43.01 12.12 -4.66
C LEU A 360 43.45 12.21 -6.12
N SER A 361 44.24 11.23 -6.55
CA SER A 361 45.04 11.32 -7.78
C SER A 361 44.74 10.28 -8.84
N THR A 362 44.35 9.06 -8.45
CA THR A 362 44.06 7.95 -9.36
C THR A 362 43.07 7.00 -8.72
N HIS A 363 42.47 6.13 -9.54
CA HIS A 363 41.53 5.08 -9.09
C HIS A 363 40.36 5.63 -8.26
N ILE A 364 39.88 6.82 -8.65
CA ILE A 364 38.75 7.46 -8.00
C ILE A 364 37.47 6.75 -8.45
N LYS A 365 36.69 6.27 -7.49
CA LYS A 365 35.41 5.59 -7.69
C LYS A 365 34.46 5.95 -6.56
N GLU A 366 33.16 5.84 -6.81
CA GLU A 366 32.14 5.89 -5.76
C GLU A 366 32.40 4.75 -4.76
N TYR A 367 32.21 5.05 -3.48
CA TYR A 367 32.42 4.10 -2.39
C TYR A 367 31.21 3.17 -2.28
N ASP A 368 31.46 1.87 -2.17
CA ASP A 368 30.50 0.86 -1.78
C ASP A 368 31.02 0.09 -0.56
N GLU A 369 30.15 -0.39 0.33
CA GLU A 369 30.57 -1.12 1.54
C GLU A 369 31.43 -2.35 1.22
N GLY A 370 31.16 -3.04 0.09
CA GLY A 370 31.97 -4.16 -0.40
C GLY A 370 33.40 -3.77 -0.83
N MET A 371 33.76 -2.49 -0.80
CA MET A 371 35.15 -2.05 -0.97
C MET A 371 36.01 -2.32 0.25
N ASP A 372 35.44 -2.45 1.45
CA ASP A 372 36.19 -2.76 2.68
C ASP A 372 36.80 -4.17 2.65
N ASP A 373 36.14 -5.09 1.96
CA ASP A 373 36.67 -6.44 1.73
C ASP A 373 37.83 -6.45 0.73
N ARG A 374 37.93 -5.42 -0.12
CA ARG A 374 38.92 -5.34 -1.21
C ARG A 374 40.11 -4.43 -0.88
N PHE A 375 39.92 -3.41 -0.04
CA PHE A 375 40.92 -2.38 0.23
C PHE A 375 41.08 -2.09 1.72
N ILE A 376 42.22 -1.50 2.09
CA ILE A 376 42.38 -0.90 3.43
C ILE A 376 41.94 0.56 3.31
N ILE A 377 40.75 0.86 3.83
CA ILE A 377 40.18 2.21 3.87
C ILE A 377 40.05 2.63 5.34
N ASP A 378 40.95 3.50 5.79
CA ASP A 378 40.91 4.01 7.17
C ASP A 378 39.78 5.03 7.29
N LYS A 379 38.69 4.65 7.98
CA LYS A 379 37.56 5.54 8.25
C LYS A 379 37.64 6.11 9.65
N THR A 380 37.67 7.44 9.75
CA THR A 380 37.56 8.11 11.05
C THR A 380 36.15 7.95 11.62
N ASP A 381 35.97 8.21 12.91
CA ASP A 381 34.63 8.22 13.51
C ASP A 381 33.73 9.30 12.90
N ASN A 382 34.30 10.41 12.41
CA ASN A 382 33.57 11.44 11.67
C ASN A 382 33.05 10.87 10.34
N SER A 383 33.92 10.20 9.58
CA SER A 383 33.58 9.63 8.28
C SER A 383 32.50 8.56 8.39
N LYS A 384 32.56 7.71 9.42
CA LYS A 384 31.52 6.70 9.69
C LYS A 384 30.16 7.33 10.01
N LYS A 385 30.15 8.42 10.79
CA LYS A 385 28.91 9.17 11.11
C LYS A 385 28.35 9.85 9.87
N LEU A 386 29.21 10.39 9.02
CA LEU A 386 28.81 11.01 7.76
C LEU A 386 28.22 9.98 6.79
N LEU A 387 28.86 8.82 6.60
CA LEU A 387 28.32 7.76 5.73
C LEU A 387 26.88 7.36 6.14
N ARG A 388 26.65 7.07 7.43
CA ARG A 388 25.30 6.76 7.92
C ARG A 388 24.30 7.89 7.72
N LEU A 389 24.75 9.13 7.83
CA LEU A 389 23.90 10.30 7.64
C LEU A 389 23.57 10.52 6.16
N ILE A 390 24.46 10.14 5.24
CA ILE A 390 24.19 10.14 3.79
C ILE A 390 23.05 9.15 3.50
N ASP A 391 23.11 7.93 4.03
CA ASP A 391 22.03 6.94 3.87
C ASP A 391 20.68 7.48 4.40
N GLU A 392 20.68 8.12 5.58
CA GLU A 392 19.48 8.73 6.17
C GLU A 392 18.94 9.91 5.33
N ILE A 393 19.83 10.68 4.70
CA ILE A 393 19.45 11.77 3.79
C ILE A 393 18.79 11.20 2.54
N ASP A 394 19.36 10.13 1.97
CA ASP A 394 18.86 9.49 0.76
C ASP A 394 17.49 8.84 0.98
N ASP A 395 17.29 8.17 2.13
CA ASP A 395 15.99 7.63 2.55
C ASP A 395 14.91 8.72 2.68
N ASN A 396 15.31 9.94 3.09
CA ASN A 396 14.41 11.11 3.18
C ASN A 396 14.35 11.92 1.87
N PHE A 397 14.78 11.31 0.76
CA PHE A 397 14.88 11.92 -0.56
C PHE A 397 15.62 13.26 -0.57
N GLY A 398 16.59 13.50 0.33
CA GLY A 398 17.37 14.74 0.37
C GLY A 398 16.59 16.00 0.73
N SER A 399 15.45 15.89 1.44
CA SER A 399 14.57 17.02 1.74
C SER A 399 14.68 17.60 3.16
N ASP A 400 15.44 16.95 4.05
CA ASP A 400 15.59 17.38 5.43
C ASP A 400 16.77 18.36 5.61
N PHE A 401 16.43 19.62 5.93
CA PHE A 401 17.42 20.68 6.14
C PHE A 401 18.33 20.41 7.35
N GLN A 402 17.83 19.81 8.43
CA GLN A 402 18.61 19.56 9.64
C GLN A 402 19.63 18.44 9.41
N LEU A 403 19.23 17.37 8.71
CA LEU A 403 20.16 16.31 8.30
C LEU A 403 21.24 16.88 7.38
N MET A 404 20.87 17.68 6.39
CA MET A 404 21.82 18.33 5.48
C MET A 404 22.78 19.27 6.24
N LYS A 405 22.27 20.12 7.15
CA LYS A 405 23.10 21.00 7.98
C LYS A 405 24.12 20.20 8.80
N LYS A 406 23.70 19.08 9.38
CA LYS A 406 24.58 18.18 10.14
C LYS A 406 25.63 17.52 9.24
N ALA A 407 25.26 17.10 8.03
CA ALA A 407 26.19 16.50 7.07
C ALA A 407 27.28 17.49 6.64
N PHE A 408 26.93 18.75 6.38
CA PHE A 408 27.89 19.82 6.12
C PHE A 408 28.87 20.03 7.28
N GLY A 409 28.39 19.93 8.53
CA GLY A 409 29.25 19.97 9.71
C GLY A 409 30.26 18.82 9.78
N TYR A 410 29.87 17.61 9.36
CA TYR A 410 30.83 16.51 9.25
C TYR A 410 31.79 16.69 8.08
N LEU A 411 31.33 17.15 6.92
CA LEU A 411 32.16 17.39 5.74
C LEU A 411 33.29 18.39 6.01
N GLN A 412 33.07 19.43 6.83
CA GLN A 412 34.12 20.38 7.22
C GLN A 412 35.34 19.72 7.88
N ASN A 413 35.16 18.54 8.48
CA ASN A 413 36.20 17.80 9.19
C ASN A 413 36.76 16.62 8.37
N GLU A 414 36.35 16.49 7.10
CA GLU A 414 36.86 15.47 6.20
C GLU A 414 38.08 15.97 5.42
N LYS A 415 39.03 15.05 5.21
CA LYS A 415 40.31 15.35 4.55
C LYS A 415 40.16 15.67 3.07
N PHE A 416 39.24 14.99 2.39
CA PHE A 416 39.03 15.11 0.94
C PHE A 416 37.57 15.43 0.66
N VAL A 417 37.29 16.68 0.33
CA VAL A 417 35.95 17.12 -0.07
C VAL A 417 36.06 17.93 -1.36
N TYR A 418 35.27 17.53 -2.35
CA TYR A 418 35.29 18.11 -3.70
C TYR A 418 33.89 18.54 -4.12
N GLY A 419 33.82 19.47 -5.06
CA GLY A 419 32.64 19.68 -5.90
C GLY A 419 32.78 18.91 -7.20
N LEU A 420 31.66 18.61 -7.85
CA LEU A 420 31.66 18.07 -9.22
C LEU A 420 31.43 19.19 -10.24
N ALA A 421 32.24 19.21 -11.29
CA ALA A 421 32.09 20.17 -12.39
C ALA A 421 30.71 20.07 -13.05
N ALA A 422 30.16 21.23 -13.45
CA ALA A 422 28.86 21.29 -14.12
C ALA A 422 28.89 20.50 -15.44
N GLY A 423 27.86 19.66 -15.66
CA GLY A 423 27.75 18.81 -16.85
C GLY A 423 28.62 17.54 -16.84
N ALA A 424 29.25 17.18 -15.71
CA ALA A 424 29.98 15.93 -15.59
C ALA A 424 29.05 14.76 -15.23
N ASP A 425 28.94 13.79 -16.13
CA ASP A 425 28.11 12.59 -15.92
C ASP A 425 28.76 11.53 -15.00
N LYS A 426 30.06 11.63 -14.77
CA LYS A 426 30.86 10.64 -14.01
C LYS A 426 31.86 11.33 -13.11
N ILE A 427 32.07 10.76 -11.92
CA ILE A 427 33.10 11.23 -10.99
C ILE A 427 34.47 10.78 -11.47
N ARG A 428 35.23 11.70 -12.06
CA ARG A 428 36.61 11.49 -12.51
C ARG A 428 37.48 12.60 -11.99
N LYS A 429 38.77 12.34 -11.79
CA LYS A 429 39.74 13.33 -11.28
C LYS A 429 39.65 14.69 -11.99
N LYS A 430 39.57 14.71 -13.32
CA LYS A 430 39.55 15.95 -14.11
C LYS A 430 38.29 16.80 -13.88
N ASP A 431 37.24 16.18 -13.35
CA ASP A 431 35.93 16.79 -13.13
C ASP A 431 35.71 17.11 -11.64
N LEU A 432 36.65 16.73 -10.76
CA LEU A 432 36.65 17.12 -9.35
C LEU A 432 37.22 18.53 -9.20
N MET A 433 36.49 19.37 -8.48
CA MET A 433 36.84 20.75 -8.18
C MET A 433 37.12 20.88 -6.69
N ASP A 434 38.22 21.55 -6.33
CA ASP A 434 38.43 21.95 -4.94
C ASP A 434 37.32 22.94 -4.54
N ILE A 435 36.72 22.69 -3.38
CA ILE A 435 35.69 23.56 -2.82
C ILE A 435 36.05 23.99 -1.41
N THR A 436 35.61 25.18 -1.04
CA THR A 436 35.75 25.70 0.32
C THR A 436 34.39 25.64 0.99
N LEU A 437 34.27 24.87 2.07
CA LEU A 437 33.09 24.86 2.91
C LEU A 437 33.18 26.02 3.90
N SER A 438 32.08 26.78 4.04
CA SER A 438 31.96 27.80 5.08
C SER A 438 32.15 27.15 6.46
N PRO A 439 32.95 27.72 7.38
CA PRO A 439 33.10 27.20 8.75
C PRO A 439 31.81 27.40 9.57
N GLU A 440 31.02 28.42 9.24
CA GLU A 440 29.71 28.64 9.83
C GLU A 440 28.63 27.97 8.97
N PRO A 441 27.88 26.99 9.52
CA PRO A 441 26.83 26.33 8.77
C PRO A 441 25.69 27.29 8.47
N ALA A 442 25.00 27.07 7.35
CA ALA A 442 23.77 27.77 7.06
C ALA A 442 22.77 27.54 8.20
N ASP A 443 22.09 28.61 8.64
CA ASP A 443 21.05 28.52 9.65
C ASP A 443 19.73 29.10 9.16
N ILE A 444 18.65 28.72 9.83
CA ILE A 444 17.33 29.30 9.60
C ILE A 444 17.01 30.21 10.76
N VAL A 445 16.78 31.48 10.45
CA VAL A 445 16.30 32.47 11.42
C VAL A 445 14.97 33.04 10.96
N PHE A 446 14.18 33.51 11.90
CA PHE A 446 12.95 34.23 11.57
C PHE A 446 13.12 35.70 11.94
N GLU A 447 12.95 36.58 10.96
CA GLU A 447 12.80 38.00 11.22
C GLU A 447 11.35 38.24 11.67
N VAL A 448 11.17 38.75 12.89
CA VAL A 448 9.84 39.02 13.44
C VAL A 448 9.46 40.47 13.13
N SER A 449 8.34 40.68 12.44
CA SER A 449 7.80 42.02 12.16
C SER A 449 6.40 42.17 12.75
N LYS A 450 6.09 43.33 13.34
CA LYS A 450 4.77 43.61 13.95
C LYS A 450 3.96 44.58 13.11
N LYS A 451 2.71 44.22 12.80
CA LYS A 451 1.73 45.10 12.16
C LYS A 451 0.40 45.04 12.91
N LYS A 452 0.09 46.10 13.66
CA LYS A 452 -1.01 46.12 14.64
C LYS A 452 -0.85 45.02 15.71
N GLU A 453 -1.84 44.15 15.89
CA GLU A 453 -1.83 43.00 16.82
C GLU A 453 -1.22 41.74 16.20
N PHE A 454 -0.82 41.79 14.93
CA PHE A 454 -0.26 40.64 14.22
C PHE A 454 1.26 40.71 14.16
N LEU A 455 1.88 39.55 14.34
CA LEU A 455 3.30 39.34 14.12
C LEU A 455 3.48 38.47 12.87
N SER A 456 4.29 38.93 11.94
CA SER A 456 4.74 38.14 10.80
C SER A 456 6.13 37.61 11.10
N LEU A 457 6.36 36.36 10.71
CA LEU A 457 7.68 35.76 10.68
C LEU A 457 8.16 35.67 9.26
N ASP A 458 9.28 36.29 8.96
CA ASP A 458 9.92 36.13 7.68
C ASP A 458 11.10 35.17 7.84
N LEU A 459 10.93 33.92 7.41
CA LEU A 459 12.01 32.94 7.37
C LEU A 459 13.14 33.45 6.47
N LYS A 460 14.34 33.57 7.04
CA LYS A 460 15.59 33.88 6.34
C LYS A 460 16.57 32.73 6.51
N ILE A 461 17.43 32.58 5.52
CA ILE A 461 18.61 31.72 5.64
C ILE A 461 19.78 32.62 6.04
N LYS A 462 20.39 32.32 7.18
CA LYS A 462 21.62 32.97 7.66
C LYS A 462 22.82 32.23 7.08
N LEU A 463 23.68 32.93 6.35
CA LEU A 463 24.94 32.45 5.80
C LEU A 463 26.05 33.38 6.32
N GLY A 464 26.77 32.95 7.35
CA GLY A 464 27.65 33.85 8.09
C GLY A 464 26.86 35.03 8.68
N ASP A 465 27.33 36.25 8.46
CA ASP A 465 26.63 37.48 8.87
C ASP A 465 25.51 37.91 7.90
N GLU A 466 25.38 37.26 6.74
CA GLU A 466 24.39 37.64 5.74
C GLU A 466 23.04 36.92 5.94
N LEU A 467 21.94 37.69 5.90
CA LEU A 467 20.59 37.15 5.86
C LEU A 467 20.06 37.15 4.42
N LYS A 468 19.90 35.95 3.85
CA LYS A 468 19.30 35.76 2.52
C LYS A 468 17.80 35.55 2.65
N LYS A 469 17.03 36.33 1.88
CA LYS A 469 15.59 36.11 1.73
C LYS A 469 15.37 34.83 0.93
N ARG A 470 14.43 33.99 1.38
CA ARG A 470 13.96 32.85 0.60
C ARG A 470 13.21 33.35 -0.64
N LYS A 471 13.53 32.79 -1.81
CA LYS A 471 12.68 32.92 -3.01
C LYS A 471 11.50 31.97 -2.83
N VAL A 472 10.32 32.51 -2.55
CA VAL A 472 9.09 31.72 -2.40
C VAL A 472 8.51 31.52 -3.79
N PHE A 473 8.62 30.31 -4.34
CA PHE A 473 8.08 30.03 -5.67
C PHE A 473 6.56 30.10 -5.70
N HIS A 474 5.87 29.66 -4.63
CA HIS A 474 4.42 29.74 -4.46
C HIS A 474 4.11 30.20 -3.03
N SER A 475 3.66 31.44 -2.83
CA SER A 475 3.25 31.92 -1.51
C SER A 475 1.86 31.39 -1.16
N LYS A 476 1.73 30.56 -0.12
CA LYS A 476 0.41 30.24 0.43
C LYS A 476 0.15 31.13 1.67
N PRO A 477 -1.09 31.58 1.91
CA PRO A 477 -1.43 32.45 3.06
C PRO A 477 -1.15 31.84 4.44
N GLN A 478 -0.81 30.56 4.51
CA GLN A 478 -0.68 29.77 5.73
C GLN A 478 0.77 29.67 6.22
N ASP A 479 1.70 30.36 5.55
CA ASP A 479 3.12 30.14 5.79
C ASP A 479 3.71 30.98 6.93
N ASN A 480 3.13 32.10 7.39
CA ASN A 480 3.83 33.01 8.31
C ASN A 480 2.92 33.91 9.17
N TYR A 481 2.22 33.37 10.17
CA TYR A 481 1.58 34.23 11.18
C TYR A 481 1.83 33.76 12.61
N ILE A 482 2.26 34.73 13.41
CA ILE A 482 2.16 34.70 14.85
C ILE A 482 1.08 35.70 15.27
N PHE A 483 0.29 35.35 16.27
CA PHE A 483 -0.42 36.37 17.03
C PHE A 483 -0.09 36.20 18.50
N THR A 484 -0.23 37.30 19.24
CA THR A 484 0.08 37.33 20.66
C THR A 484 -1.20 37.38 21.46
N SER A 485 -1.30 36.53 22.48
CA SER A 485 -2.09 36.83 23.67
C SER A 485 -1.06 37.25 24.72
N GLY A 486 -0.97 38.56 24.98
CA GLY A 486 -0.17 39.15 26.05
C GLY A 486 1.30 38.91 25.92
N THR A 487 1.88 38.09 26.82
CA THR A 487 3.31 37.75 26.78
C THR A 487 3.61 36.50 25.96
N THR A 488 2.57 35.81 25.44
CA THR A 488 2.70 34.53 24.75
C THR A 488 2.50 34.68 23.25
N TYR A 489 3.39 34.07 22.47
CA TYR A 489 3.41 34.10 21.01
C TYR A 489 2.88 32.77 20.46
N HIS A 490 1.84 32.81 19.63
CA HIS A 490 1.23 31.61 19.03
C HIS A 490 1.69 31.42 17.59
N PHE A 491 2.13 30.21 17.23
CA PHE A 491 2.57 29.84 15.89
C PHE A 491 1.65 28.74 15.36
N ALA A 492 1.07 28.87 14.17
CA ALA A 492 0.22 27.82 13.62
C ALA A 492 0.71 27.34 12.24
N ARG A 493 0.92 26.03 12.13
CA ARG A 493 1.35 25.32 10.91
C ARG A 493 0.32 24.27 10.42
N SER A 494 -0.89 24.24 11.00
CA SER A 494 -1.90 23.18 10.76
C SER A 494 -3.31 23.57 11.27
N GLU A 495 -4.35 23.35 10.44
CA GLU A 495 -5.77 23.65 10.71
C GLU A 495 -6.36 22.84 11.87
N LYS A 496 -5.91 21.59 12.03
CA LYS A 496 -6.32 20.70 13.12
C LYS A 496 -5.93 21.26 14.50
N VAL A 497 -4.82 22.01 14.54
CA VAL A 497 -4.29 22.66 15.75
C VAL A 497 -5.10 23.92 16.11
N ALA A 498 -5.61 24.64 15.11
CA ALA A 498 -6.47 25.80 15.33
C ALA A 498 -7.84 25.40 15.91
N GLN A 499 -8.41 24.29 15.44
CA GLN A 499 -9.71 23.79 15.91
C GLN A 499 -9.66 23.33 17.37
N MET A 500 -8.59 22.65 17.81
CA MET A 500 -8.40 22.27 19.23
C MET A 500 -8.28 23.48 20.17
N ILE A 501 -7.66 24.56 19.73
CA ILE A 501 -7.48 25.78 20.54
C ILE A 501 -8.80 26.59 20.61
N ALA A 502 -9.65 26.50 19.58
CA ALA A 502 -10.96 27.14 19.55
C ALA A 502 -11.93 26.59 20.61
N GLU A 503 -11.72 25.36 21.10
CA GLU A 503 -12.57 24.72 22.09
C GLU A 503 -12.25 25.11 23.55
N PHE A 504 -11.20 25.90 23.79
CA PHE A 504 -10.84 26.34 25.15
C PHE A 504 -11.70 27.52 25.66
N PRO A 505 -11.90 27.66 26.99
CA PRO A 505 -12.66 28.78 27.55
C PRO A 505 -12.02 30.15 27.28
N GLU A 506 -12.85 31.17 27.05
CA GLU A 506 -12.45 32.55 26.70
C GLU A 506 -11.41 33.18 27.65
N GLN A 507 -11.43 32.85 28.94
CA GLN A 507 -10.49 33.42 29.92
C GLN A 507 -9.03 32.97 29.70
N VAL A 508 -8.81 31.90 28.92
CA VAL A 508 -7.48 31.38 28.56
C VAL A 508 -6.98 31.97 27.24
N LYS A 509 -7.84 32.68 26.50
CA LYS A 509 -7.56 33.23 25.15
C LYS A 509 -7.15 34.71 25.16
N MET A 510 -7.41 35.42 26.26
CA MET A 510 -7.14 36.86 26.37
C MET A 510 -6.35 37.20 27.64
N VAL A 511 -5.02 37.21 27.54
CA VAL A 511 -4.15 38.19 28.21
C VAL A 511 -3.02 38.41 27.26
#